data_AF-A0A1Z4QWS3-F1
#
_entry.id   AF-A0A1Z4QWS3-F1
#
_cell.length_a   1.000
_cell.length_b   1.000
_cell.length_c   1.000
_cell.angle_alpha   90.00
_cell.angle_beta   90.00
_cell.angle_gamma   90.00
#
_symmetry.space_group_name_H-M   'P 1'
#
loop_
_entity.id
_entity.type
_entity.pdbx_description
1 polymer ?
#
loop_
_entity_poly.entity_id
_entity_poly.type
_entity_poly.pdbx_seq_one_letter_code
_entity_poly.pdbx_strand_id
1 'polypeptide(L)'
;MYELTLEWHDKGKTIVQKVIVELSRKQPASMIFGRNPECNIILNPDDTTCSRLQAEIIFKSQEKSFYLRKHAKASRPAIVDSKIINDGEVLLCEGSLISLGKTEIKVTSISQSLQYMIICSNIKCLNPHPHHALDAKYLYQHCPWCGSFLTDAATYLPTLPEGFLIRPIDLKFGNYLQVNWGVSNQN
;
A
#
# COMPACT_ATOMS: atom_id res chain seq x y z
N MET A 1 -2.68 -2.10 4.65
CA MET A 1 -1.59 -1.65 3.76
C MET A 1 -2.03 -1.83 2.33
N TYR A 2 -1.71 -0.88 1.46
CA TYR A 2 -1.93 -0.96 0.02
C TYR A 2 -0.58 -0.90 -0.68
N GLU A 3 -0.39 -1.75 -1.68
CA GLU A 3 0.85 -1.83 -2.43
C GLU A 3 0.54 -1.74 -3.92
N LEU A 4 1.25 -0.87 -4.62
CA LEU A 4 1.26 -0.73 -6.06
C LEU A 4 2.66 -1.12 -6.57
N THR A 5 2.73 -2.08 -7.47
CA THR A 5 3.98 -2.48 -8.13
C THR A 5 4.04 -1.92 -9.53
N LEU A 6 5.14 -1.23 -9.81
CA LEU A 6 5.44 -0.58 -11.08
C LEU A 6 6.64 -1.26 -11.71
N GLU A 7 6.61 -1.40 -13.03
CA GLU A 7 7.70 -1.97 -13.82
C GLU A 7 7.97 -1.11 -15.04
N TRP A 8 9.24 -0.82 -15.34
CA TRP A 8 9.64 -0.16 -16.57
C TRP A 8 11.03 -0.60 -17.01
N HIS A 9 11.37 -0.31 -18.27
CA HIS A 9 12.72 -0.54 -18.78
C HIS A 9 13.54 0.75 -18.77
N ASP A 10 14.75 0.67 -18.23
CA ASP A 10 15.74 1.76 -18.30
C ASP A 10 17.12 1.19 -18.65
N LYS A 11 17.76 1.75 -19.68
CA LYS A 11 19.09 1.37 -20.18
C LYS A 11 19.30 -0.16 -20.30
N GLY A 12 18.28 -0.86 -20.81
CA GLY A 12 18.30 -2.32 -21.03
C GLY A 12 18.04 -3.17 -19.78
N LYS A 13 17.70 -2.55 -18.64
CA LYS A 13 17.33 -3.25 -17.40
C LYS A 13 15.86 -3.05 -17.10
N THR A 14 15.20 -4.10 -16.62
CA THR A 14 13.87 -4.00 -16.01
C THR A 14 14.04 -3.47 -14.59
N ILE A 15 13.37 -2.36 -14.29
CA ILE A 15 13.28 -1.78 -12.96
C ILE A 15 11.91 -2.10 -12.40
N VAL A 16 11.86 -2.58 -11.16
CA VAL A 16 10.62 -2.84 -10.41
C VAL A 16 10.62 -1.97 -9.17
N GLN A 17 9.55 -1.20 -8.98
CA GLN A 17 9.38 -0.32 -7.83
C GLN A 17 8.04 -0.59 -7.15
N LYS A 18 8.08 -0.71 -5.83
CA LYS A 18 6.87 -0.82 -5.00
C LYS A 18 6.55 0.50 -4.33
N VAL A 19 5.27 0.84 -4.34
CA VAL A 19 4.69 1.98 -3.62
C VAL A 19 3.80 1.42 -2.53
N ILE A 20 4.22 1.58 -1.27
CA ILE A 20 3.54 1.00 -0.12
C ILE A 20 2.88 2.13 0.68
N VAL A 21 1.58 2.00 0.91
CA VAL A 21 0.80 2.94 1.73
C VAL A 21 0.26 2.21 2.95
N GLU A 22 0.72 2.66 4.12
CA GLU A 22 0.21 2.24 5.42
C GLU A 22 -0.77 3.28 5.95
N LEU A 23 -2.04 2.90 6.12
CA LEU A 23 -3.09 3.81 6.59
C LEU A 23 -2.86 4.31 8.03
N SER A 24 -2.09 3.56 8.83
CA SER A 24 -1.75 3.90 10.21
C SER A 24 -0.60 4.91 10.33
N ARG A 25 0.14 5.17 9.24
CA ARG A 25 1.31 6.06 9.24
C ARG A 25 1.03 7.33 8.45
N LYS A 26 1.66 8.43 8.89
CA LYS A 26 1.74 9.67 8.14
C LYS A 26 2.74 9.49 6.97
N GLN A 27 2.30 8.81 5.92
CA GLN A 27 3.07 8.59 4.69
C GLN A 27 3.08 9.87 3.83
N PRO A 28 4.09 10.10 2.97
CA PRO A 28 4.05 11.20 2.01
C PRO A 28 2.79 11.10 1.14
N ALA A 29 2.13 12.22 0.93
CA ALA A 29 0.80 12.28 0.32
C ALA A 29 0.79 11.88 -1.17
N SER A 30 1.95 11.92 -1.84
CA SER A 30 2.09 11.55 -3.25
C SER A 30 3.50 11.08 -3.57
N MET A 31 3.62 10.35 -4.68
CA MET A 31 4.88 9.89 -5.26
C MET A 31 5.08 10.56 -6.60
N ILE A 32 6.12 11.39 -6.72
CA ILE A 32 6.38 12.22 -7.90
C ILE A 32 7.36 11.52 -8.85
N PHE A 33 7.04 11.57 -10.14
CA PHE A 33 7.81 11.05 -11.26
C PHE A 33 8.35 12.19 -12.11
N GLY A 34 9.57 12.03 -12.63
CA GLY A 34 10.18 12.97 -13.54
C GLY A 34 11.68 12.74 -13.66
N ARG A 35 12.38 13.61 -14.38
CA ARG A 35 13.83 13.51 -14.58
C ARG A 35 14.69 14.26 -13.56
N ASN A 36 14.07 14.95 -12.60
CA ASN A 36 14.76 15.75 -11.57
C ASN A 36 15.02 14.89 -10.31
N PRO A 37 16.20 14.99 -9.67
CA PRO A 37 16.49 14.40 -8.36
C PRO A 37 15.47 14.66 -7.24
N GLU A 38 14.66 15.72 -7.35
CA GLU A 38 13.57 15.99 -6.40
C GLU A 38 12.39 15.00 -6.51
N CYS A 39 12.36 14.16 -7.55
CA CYS A 39 11.33 13.13 -7.71
C CYS A 39 11.57 11.95 -6.78
N ASN A 40 10.48 11.30 -6.37
CA ASN A 40 10.57 10.00 -5.68
C ASN A 40 11.03 8.90 -6.63
N ILE A 41 10.55 8.93 -7.88
CA ILE A 41 10.98 8.04 -8.96
C ILE A 41 11.59 8.88 -10.07
N ILE A 42 12.91 8.77 -10.19
CA ILE A 42 13.69 9.48 -11.20
C ILE A 42 13.71 8.63 -12.47
N LEU A 43 13.08 9.13 -13.52
CA LEU A 43 13.04 8.53 -14.84
C LEU A 43 14.13 9.16 -15.71
N ASN A 44 15.04 8.34 -16.24
CA ASN A 44 16.14 8.70 -17.14
C ASN A 44 16.48 10.22 -17.17
N PRO A 45 17.41 10.70 -16.32
CA PRO A 45 17.73 12.13 -16.17
C PRO A 45 18.03 12.88 -17.48
N ASP A 46 18.52 12.14 -18.48
CA ASP A 46 18.94 12.65 -19.79
C ASP A 46 17.78 12.76 -20.80
N ASP A 47 16.61 12.17 -20.50
CA ASP A 47 15.46 12.19 -21.41
C ASP A 47 14.71 13.53 -21.36
N THR A 48 14.97 14.38 -22.36
CA THR A 48 14.31 15.68 -22.53
C THR A 48 12.83 15.60 -22.89
N THR A 49 12.32 14.41 -23.22
CA THR A 49 10.89 14.18 -23.45
C THR A 49 10.10 14.00 -22.15
N CYS A 50 10.77 13.79 -21.02
CA CYS A 50 10.18 13.79 -19.68
C CYS A 50 10.39 15.16 -19.00
N SER A 51 9.37 15.70 -18.32
CA SER A 51 9.55 16.93 -17.53
C SER A 51 10.37 16.66 -16.27
N ARG A 52 10.94 17.72 -15.70
CA ARG A 52 11.65 17.67 -14.41
C ARG A 52 10.76 17.07 -13.31
N LEU A 53 9.51 17.51 -13.25
CA LEU A 53 8.42 16.95 -12.46
C LEU A 53 7.28 16.76 -13.45
N GLN A 54 6.87 15.52 -13.72
CA GLN A 54 5.96 15.18 -14.82
C GLN A 54 4.59 14.74 -14.31
N ALA A 55 4.56 13.76 -13.42
CA ALA A 55 3.34 13.16 -12.92
C ALA A 55 3.48 12.81 -11.45
N GLU A 56 2.35 12.61 -10.77
CA GLU A 56 2.34 12.10 -9.41
C GLU A 56 1.28 11.02 -9.23
N ILE A 57 1.65 9.99 -8.47
CA ILE A 57 0.72 8.97 -8.00
C ILE A 57 0.27 9.36 -6.59
N ILE A 58 -1.04 9.31 -6.38
CA ILE A 58 -1.70 9.67 -5.13
C ILE A 58 -2.56 8.50 -4.70
N PHE A 59 -2.54 8.20 -3.41
CA PHE A 59 -3.45 7.23 -2.82
C PHE A 59 -4.59 7.94 -2.11
N LYS A 60 -5.83 7.69 -2.55
CA LYS A 60 -7.03 8.22 -1.90
C LYS A 60 -7.53 7.23 -0.86
N SER A 61 -7.39 7.55 0.42
CA SER A 61 -7.77 6.67 1.53
C SER A 61 -9.27 6.33 1.56
N GLN A 62 -10.14 7.27 1.19
CA GLN A 62 -11.59 7.06 1.15
C GLN A 62 -11.97 6.02 0.08
N GLU A 63 -11.30 6.07 -1.07
CA GLU A 63 -11.56 5.21 -2.23
C GLU A 63 -10.65 3.97 -2.27
N LYS A 64 -9.68 3.90 -1.34
CA LYS A 64 -8.72 2.81 -1.19
C LYS A 64 -7.96 2.48 -2.48
N SER A 65 -7.70 3.50 -3.29
CA SER A 65 -7.27 3.34 -4.69
C SER A 65 -6.15 4.31 -5.05
N PHE A 66 -5.32 3.89 -6.01
CA PHE A 66 -4.23 4.70 -6.56
C PHE A 66 -4.71 5.48 -7.78
N TYR A 67 -4.35 6.75 -7.83
CA TYR A 67 -4.65 7.65 -8.93
C TYR A 67 -3.37 8.25 -9.47
N LEU A 68 -3.33 8.52 -10.77
CA LEU A 68 -2.28 9.30 -11.41
C LEU A 68 -2.84 10.63 -11.89
N ARG A 69 -2.08 11.70 -11.66
CA ARG A 69 -2.33 13.00 -12.30
C ARG A 69 -1.06 13.62 -12.84
N LYS A 70 -1.25 14.58 -13.74
CA LYS A 70 -0.17 15.45 -14.19
C LYS A 70 0.31 16.33 -13.03
N HIS A 71 1.62 16.49 -12.90
CA HIS A 71 2.18 17.39 -11.90
C HIS A 71 1.93 18.86 -12.31
N ALA A 72 1.59 19.74 -11.37
CA ALA A 72 1.21 21.13 -11.67
C ALA A 72 2.28 21.93 -12.43
N LYS A 73 3.56 21.64 -12.19
CA LYS A 73 4.70 22.28 -12.89
C LYS A 73 5.09 21.59 -14.21
N ALA A 74 4.39 20.53 -14.63
CA ALA A 74 4.71 19.81 -15.85
C ALA A 74 4.21 20.57 -17.08
N SER A 75 5.06 20.70 -18.10
CA SER A 75 4.65 21.26 -19.40
C SER A 75 4.02 20.21 -20.31
N ARG A 76 4.40 18.94 -20.13
CA ARG A 76 3.90 17.82 -20.92
C ARG A 76 2.82 17.05 -20.15
N PRO A 77 1.80 16.52 -20.82
CA PRO A 77 0.79 15.68 -20.16
C PRO A 77 1.37 14.32 -19.77
N ALA A 78 0.71 13.68 -18.80
CA ALA A 78 0.88 12.24 -18.58
C ALA A 78 -0.12 11.48 -19.46
N ILE A 79 0.20 10.25 -19.84
CA ILE A 79 -0.71 9.39 -20.59
C ILE A 79 -0.93 8.11 -19.77
N VAL A 80 -2.18 7.70 -19.61
CA VAL A 80 -2.53 6.41 -18.98
C VAL A 80 -3.49 5.69 -19.90
N ASP A 81 -3.16 4.46 -20.29
CA ASP A 81 -4.00 3.62 -21.15
C ASP A 81 -4.43 4.35 -22.45
N SER A 82 -3.45 5.02 -23.09
CA SER A 82 -3.64 5.89 -24.27
C SER A 82 -4.48 7.15 -24.06
N LYS A 83 -4.95 7.43 -22.83
CA LYS A 83 -5.67 8.65 -22.48
C LYS A 83 -4.72 9.74 -22.00
N ILE A 84 -4.76 10.90 -22.66
CA ILE A 84 -3.98 12.09 -22.28
C ILE A 84 -4.60 12.74 -21.04
N ILE A 85 -3.79 12.96 -20.02
CA ILE A 85 -4.14 13.63 -18.77
C ILE A 85 -3.51 15.02 -18.77
N ASN A 86 -4.31 16.01 -19.18
CA ASN A 86 -3.92 17.42 -19.09
C ASN A 86 -4.24 18.00 -17.71
N ASP A 87 -5.43 17.66 -17.19
CA ASP A 87 -5.93 18.05 -15.87
C ASP A 87 -6.74 16.87 -15.28
N GLY A 88 -6.88 16.85 -13.96
CA GLY A 88 -7.61 15.81 -13.24
C GLY A 88 -6.78 14.56 -12.92
N GLU A 89 -7.47 13.52 -12.46
CA GLU A 89 -6.90 12.28 -11.92
C GLU A 89 -7.49 11.08 -12.65
N VAL A 90 -6.66 10.06 -12.90
CA VAL A 90 -7.06 8.79 -13.52
C VAL A 90 -6.75 7.64 -12.58
N LEU A 91 -7.74 6.76 -12.39
CA LEU A 91 -7.59 5.54 -11.59
C LEU A 91 -6.54 4.64 -12.23
N LEU A 92 -5.62 4.13 -11.42
CA LEU A 92 -4.69 3.09 -11.84
C LEU A 92 -5.26 1.72 -11.51
N CYS A 93 -5.25 0.83 -12.50
CA CYS A 93 -5.64 -0.56 -12.35
C CYS A 93 -4.42 -1.47 -12.59
N GLU A 94 -4.52 -2.72 -12.15
CA GLU A 94 -3.57 -3.73 -12.58
C GLU A 94 -3.62 -3.86 -14.12
N GLY A 95 -2.45 -3.84 -14.75
CA GLY A 95 -2.31 -3.81 -16.20
C GLY A 95 -2.29 -2.41 -16.82
N SER A 96 -2.59 -1.34 -16.09
CA SER A 96 -2.52 0.03 -16.61
C SER A 96 -1.11 0.36 -17.13
N LEU A 97 -1.05 1.07 -18.26
CA LEU A 97 0.18 1.52 -18.90
C LEU A 97 0.29 3.04 -18.81
N ILE A 98 1.33 3.52 -18.13
CA ILE A 98 1.60 4.94 -17.93
C ILE A 98 2.75 5.35 -18.86
N SER A 99 2.53 6.30 -19.76
CA SER A 99 3.58 6.83 -20.64
C SER A 99 3.98 8.24 -20.22
N LEU A 100 5.26 8.41 -19.86
CA LEU A 100 5.87 9.67 -19.44
C LEU A 100 7.09 9.97 -20.32
N GLY A 101 6.87 10.72 -21.40
CA GLY A 101 7.91 10.91 -22.42
C GLY A 101 8.12 9.61 -23.21
N LYS A 102 9.35 9.13 -23.28
CA LYS A 102 9.69 7.83 -23.90
C LYS A 102 9.59 6.65 -22.94
N THR A 103 9.42 6.92 -21.64
CA THR A 103 9.35 5.86 -20.63
C THR A 103 7.93 5.35 -20.51
N GLU A 104 7.75 4.05 -20.69
CA GLU A 104 6.51 3.35 -20.40
C GLU A 104 6.64 2.57 -19.08
N ILE A 105 5.71 2.82 -18.18
CA ILE A 105 5.65 2.23 -16.85
C ILE A 105 4.37 1.42 -16.77
N LYS A 106 4.51 0.12 -16.51
CA LYS A 106 3.39 -0.80 -16.34
C LYS A 106 3.05 -0.95 -14.87
N VAL A 107 1.77 -0.88 -14.54
CA VAL A 107 1.25 -1.32 -13.25
C VAL A 107 1.11 -2.84 -13.30
N THR A 108 1.99 -3.56 -12.62
CA THR A 108 2.02 -5.04 -12.67
C THR A 108 1.21 -5.69 -11.57
N SER A 109 0.96 -5.00 -10.46
CA SER A 109 0.15 -5.52 -9.35
C SER A 109 -0.39 -4.37 -8.51
N ILE A 110 -1.64 -4.49 -8.07
CA ILE A 110 -2.21 -3.68 -6.99
C ILE A 110 -2.73 -4.65 -5.93
N SER A 111 -2.20 -4.57 -4.71
CA SER A 111 -2.61 -5.45 -3.63
C SER A 111 -3.02 -4.68 -2.39
N GLN A 112 -3.98 -5.25 -1.66
CA GLN A 112 -4.39 -4.79 -0.35
C GLN A 112 -4.10 -5.91 0.64
N SER A 113 -3.31 -5.62 1.66
CA SER A 113 -3.16 -6.50 2.82
C SER A 113 -3.80 -5.85 4.04
N LEU A 114 -4.55 -6.65 4.79
CA LEU A 114 -5.01 -6.24 6.10
C LEU A 114 -3.79 -6.12 7.01
N GLN A 115 -3.54 -4.92 7.53
CA GLN A 115 -2.65 -4.76 8.68
C GLN A 115 -3.47 -5.20 9.89
N TYR A 116 -3.23 -6.43 10.35
CA TYR A 116 -3.72 -6.90 11.63
C TYR A 116 -2.59 -6.88 12.64
N MET A 117 -2.95 -6.70 13.89
CA MET A 117 -2.10 -6.99 15.05
C MET A 117 -2.58 -8.31 15.66
N ILE A 118 -1.73 -8.92 16.46
CA ILE A 118 -2.09 -10.07 17.28
C ILE A 118 -2.13 -9.63 18.74
N ILE A 119 -3.04 -10.19 19.52
CA ILE A 119 -3.18 -9.89 20.94
C ILE A 119 -2.52 -10.99 21.75
N CYS A 120 -1.62 -10.61 22.66
CA CYS A 120 -1.11 -11.55 23.64
C CYS A 120 -2.23 -11.97 24.60
N SER A 121 -2.61 -13.25 24.56
CA SER A 121 -3.64 -13.82 25.43
C SER A 121 -3.24 -13.88 26.92
N ASN A 122 -1.96 -13.63 27.24
CA ASN A 122 -1.50 -13.59 28.62
C ASN A 122 -1.94 -12.29 29.29
N ILE A 123 -2.93 -12.39 30.19
CA ILE A 123 -3.46 -11.26 30.95
C ILE A 123 -2.43 -10.59 31.87
N LYS A 124 -1.32 -11.28 32.20
CA LYS A 124 -0.20 -10.74 32.99
C LYS A 124 0.90 -10.15 32.11
N CYS A 125 0.69 -10.05 30.80
CA CYS A 125 1.66 -9.48 29.88
C CYS A 125 1.93 -8.01 30.24
N LEU A 126 3.21 -7.64 30.31
CA LEU A 126 3.62 -6.26 30.59
C LEU A 126 3.81 -5.43 29.31
N ASN A 127 3.23 -5.86 28.20
CA ASN A 127 3.23 -5.08 26.96
C ASN A 127 2.45 -3.78 27.21
N PRO A 128 3.08 -2.60 27.10
CA PRO A 128 2.43 -1.33 27.38
C PRO A 128 1.39 -0.93 26.31
N HIS A 129 1.29 -1.67 25.20
CA HIS A 129 0.31 -1.40 24.16
C HIS A 129 -1.12 -1.71 24.64
N PRO A 130 -2.12 -0.87 24.32
CA PRO A 130 -3.53 -1.18 24.52
C PRO A 130 -3.88 -2.59 24.00
N HIS A 131 -4.62 -3.37 24.80
CA HIS A 131 -4.98 -4.76 24.50
C HIS A 131 -3.80 -5.74 24.35
N HIS A 132 -2.62 -5.40 24.86
CA HIS A 132 -1.39 -6.21 24.69
C HIS A 132 -1.12 -6.58 23.22
N ALA A 133 -1.45 -5.68 22.28
CA ALA A 133 -1.32 -5.95 20.86
C ALA A 133 0.15 -5.93 20.40
N LEU A 134 0.47 -6.78 19.43
CA LEU A 134 1.76 -6.94 18.80
C LEU A 134 1.60 -6.92 17.28
N ASP A 135 2.67 -6.58 16.58
CA ASP A 135 2.75 -6.72 15.13
C ASP A 135 2.52 -8.19 14.69
N ALA A 136 1.82 -8.38 13.58
CA ALA A 136 1.53 -9.71 13.01
C ALA A 136 2.79 -10.57 12.77
N LYS A 137 3.98 -9.96 12.60
CA LYS A 137 5.24 -10.71 12.47
C LYS A 137 5.55 -11.62 13.65
N TYR A 138 4.98 -11.36 14.83
CA TYR A 138 5.17 -12.19 16.02
C TYR A 138 4.23 -13.41 16.06
N LEU A 139 3.37 -13.59 15.05
CA LEU A 139 2.52 -14.78 14.93
C LEU A 139 3.41 -16.02 14.81
N TYR A 140 3.05 -17.09 15.54
CA TYR A 140 3.88 -18.30 15.68
C TYR A 140 5.25 -18.09 16.34
N GLN A 141 5.45 -16.97 17.04
CA GLN A 141 6.65 -16.69 17.83
C GLN A 141 6.29 -16.50 19.30
N HIS A 142 7.31 -16.30 20.14
CA HIS A 142 7.12 -15.94 21.55
C HIS A 142 6.95 -14.43 21.70
N CYS A 143 6.00 -14.02 22.55
CA CYS A 143 5.78 -12.63 22.91
C CYS A 143 7.04 -12.04 23.56
N PRO A 144 7.62 -10.95 23.02
CA PRO A 144 8.87 -10.40 23.53
C PRO A 144 8.75 -9.79 24.94
N TRP A 145 7.53 -9.55 25.44
CA TRP A 145 7.31 -9.00 26.79
C TRP A 145 7.11 -10.05 27.88
N CYS A 146 6.60 -11.23 27.56
CA CYS A 146 6.25 -12.23 28.58
C CYS A 146 6.61 -13.67 28.22
N GLY A 147 7.17 -13.90 27.03
CA GLY A 147 7.56 -15.22 26.54
C GLY A 147 6.39 -16.13 26.17
N SER A 148 5.13 -15.69 26.27
CA SER A 148 3.98 -16.52 25.87
C SER A 148 3.99 -16.81 24.37
N PHE A 149 3.70 -18.05 23.99
CA PHE A 149 3.66 -18.46 22.59
C PHE A 149 2.37 -17.97 21.91
N LEU A 150 2.50 -17.43 20.70
CA LEU A 150 1.44 -16.66 20.02
C LEU A 150 0.78 -17.44 18.87
N THR A 151 0.63 -18.76 18.98
CA THR A 151 -0.03 -19.58 17.95
C THR A 151 -1.54 -19.35 17.86
N ASP A 152 -2.19 -19.13 19.00
CA ASP A 152 -3.65 -18.93 19.11
C ASP A 152 -4.01 -17.47 19.48
N ALA A 153 -3.09 -16.55 19.23
CA ALA A 153 -3.30 -15.14 19.51
C ALA A 153 -4.49 -14.60 18.70
N ALA A 154 -5.45 -13.95 19.37
CA ALA A 154 -6.53 -13.28 18.66
C ALA A 154 -5.96 -12.17 17.76
N THR A 155 -6.56 -11.92 16.61
CA THR A 155 -6.16 -10.82 15.73
C THR A 155 -7.04 -9.59 15.98
N TYR A 156 -6.42 -8.43 15.87
CA TYR A 156 -7.04 -7.13 16.01
C TYR A 156 -6.78 -6.32 14.74
N LEU A 157 -7.84 -5.79 14.14
CA LEU A 157 -7.72 -4.91 12.98
C LEU A 157 -7.86 -3.45 13.46
N PRO A 158 -6.78 -2.67 13.55
CA PRO A 158 -6.82 -1.26 14.00
C PRO A 158 -7.64 -0.33 13.09
N THR A 159 -8.09 -0.83 11.93
CA THR A 159 -8.86 -0.07 10.95
C THR A 159 -10.37 -0.34 11.02
N LEU A 160 -10.81 -1.26 11.87
CA LEU A 160 -12.22 -1.45 12.21
C LEU A 160 -12.58 -0.60 13.45
N PRO A 161 -13.85 -0.21 13.62
CA PRO A 161 -14.32 0.42 14.85
C PRO A 161 -13.90 -0.42 16.07
N GLU A 162 -13.57 0.26 17.18
CA GLU A 162 -13.17 -0.40 18.43
C GLU A 162 -14.16 -1.52 18.80
N GLY A 163 -13.65 -2.73 19.07
CA GLY A 163 -14.44 -3.87 19.55
C GLY A 163 -14.48 -5.12 18.66
N PHE A 164 -13.91 -5.11 17.45
CA PHE A 164 -13.86 -6.31 16.60
C PHE A 164 -12.57 -7.12 16.81
N LEU A 165 -12.70 -8.30 17.44
CA LEU A 165 -11.67 -9.33 17.55
C LEU A 165 -11.97 -10.46 16.56
N ILE A 166 -10.97 -10.88 15.79
CA ILE A 166 -11.11 -11.96 14.80
C ILE A 166 -10.10 -13.07 15.15
N ARG A 167 -10.50 -14.34 15.11
CA ARG A 167 -9.55 -15.44 15.39
C ARG A 167 -8.71 -15.76 14.13
N PRO A 168 -7.44 -16.17 14.27
CA PRO A 168 -6.57 -16.48 13.13
C PRO A 168 -7.13 -17.53 12.17
N ILE A 169 -7.96 -18.46 12.66
CA ILE A 169 -8.61 -19.51 11.85
C ILE A 169 -9.58 -18.93 10.81
N ASP A 170 -10.12 -17.73 11.05
CA ASP A 170 -11.11 -17.10 10.16
C ASP A 170 -10.46 -16.33 9.00
N LEU A 171 -9.14 -16.14 9.02
CA LEU A 171 -8.36 -15.48 7.98
C LEU A 171 -7.75 -16.53 7.01
N LYS A 172 -8.58 -17.16 6.18
CA LYS A 172 -8.04 -17.95 5.06
C LYS A 172 -7.42 -17.01 4.01
N PHE A 173 -6.09 -17.05 3.91
CA PHE A 173 -5.35 -16.36 2.85
C PHE A 173 -5.55 -17.07 1.52
N GLY A 174 -6.51 -16.59 0.73
CA GLY A 174 -6.76 -17.03 -0.64
C GLY A 174 -7.93 -16.27 -1.25
N ASN A 175 -7.63 -15.40 -2.22
CA ASN A 175 -8.49 -14.68 -3.17
C ASN A 175 -9.97 -14.49 -2.76
N TYR A 176 -10.28 -13.25 -2.36
CA TYR A 176 -11.57 -12.74 -1.89
C TYR A 176 -11.96 -13.15 -0.46
N LEU A 177 -11.81 -12.19 0.47
CA LEU A 177 -12.46 -12.25 1.78
C LEU A 177 -13.98 -12.14 1.58
N GLN A 178 -14.69 -13.26 1.62
CA GLN A 178 -16.06 -13.28 2.14
C GLN A 178 -15.95 -13.29 3.67
N VAL A 179 -16.09 -12.11 4.29
CA VAL A 179 -16.27 -12.02 5.73
C VAL A 179 -17.69 -12.49 6.03
N ASN A 180 -17.85 -13.75 6.47
CA ASN A 180 -19.11 -14.19 7.05
C ASN A 180 -19.24 -13.53 8.43
N TRP A 181 -20.18 -12.60 8.57
CA TRP A 181 -20.51 -11.92 9.82
C TRP A 181 -21.20 -12.88 10.79
N GLY A 182 -20.43 -13.80 11.37
CA GLY A 182 -20.83 -14.52 12.57
C GLY A 182 -20.67 -13.61 13.77
N VAL A 183 -21.72 -12.87 14.12
CA VAL A 183 -21.76 -12.07 15.35
C VAL A 183 -21.80 -13.04 16.54
N SER A 184 -20.66 -13.34 17.16
CA SER A 184 -20.67 -13.95 18.49
C SER A 184 -20.84 -12.84 19.51
N ASN A 185 -22.09 -12.54 19.87
CA ASN A 185 -22.38 -11.77 21.08
C ASN A 185 -21.93 -12.61 22.28
N GLN A 186 -20.82 -12.24 22.91
CA GLN A 186 -20.49 -12.73 24.24
C GLN A 186 -21.18 -11.80 25.25
N ASN A 187 -22.28 -12.29 25.84
CA ASN A 187 -22.79 -11.83 27.13
C ASN A 187 -21.88 -12.34 28.26
#